data_AF-A0A9D9GUB9-F1
#
_entry.id   AF-A0A9D9GUB9-F1
#
_cell.length_a   1.000
_cell.length_b   1.000
_cell.length_c   1.000
_cell.angle_alpha   90.00
_cell.angle_beta   90.00
_cell.angle_gamma   90.00
#
_symmetry.space_group_name_H-M   'P 1'
#
loop_
_entity.id
_entity.type
_entity.pdbx_description
1 polymer ?
#
loop_
_entity_poly.entity_id
_entity_poly.type
_entity_poly.pdbx_seq_one_letter_code
_entity_poly.pdbx_strand_id
1 'polypeptide(L)'
;MSSTEKTAKKQYVIKAGHCHTLGPTIEEDGVNFAVWCPAASAIDLLLFDYPEDPDPAVITLSSPIFRSVYYWHVKVLGLKKEQIYAWRVRESVRTYKSASTHVEIGKILLDPYAKRVIFPKGYKRFQRGSMSENCASAAKSIVLDLNEYDWGLDTSPRHPLNKTVIYEMHVKGFTAHPSSGVSADIRGTYKGLIEKIPYLVELGVTAVELLPVYQFDTEDALPGKKNYWGYSPMAFFAPHEGYSSDKSYMGPINEFRDMVKALHRNGLEVILDVVYNHTSEGDQNGPTYCFKGFDKKNYYIIDKNGYYGNYSGCGNTLNGTNSVVRNMIIDSLVFWKEEMHIDGFRFDLASILARDESGTPVHNSPTLLDIDSNPRLAETKIIAEPWDAGGLYQLGNIAGSKWREWNGQFRDDVRS
;
A
#
# COMPACT_ATOMS: atom_id res chain seq x y z
N MET A 1 -42.77 27.43 7.37
CA MET A 1 -41.89 27.05 8.50
C MET A 1 -41.56 25.58 8.32
N SER A 2 -40.41 25.27 7.74
CA SER A 2 -39.95 23.89 7.56
C SER A 2 -38.83 23.66 8.57
N SER A 3 -39.15 22.97 9.66
CA SER A 3 -38.20 22.53 10.66
C SER A 3 -37.26 21.48 10.04
N THR A 4 -36.02 21.87 9.80
CA THR A 4 -34.92 20.93 9.57
C THR A 4 -34.66 20.18 10.87
N GLU A 5 -35.21 18.97 10.99
CA GLU A 5 -34.76 18.00 11.99
C GLU A 5 -33.28 17.73 11.73
N LYS A 6 -32.42 18.32 12.57
CA LYS A 6 -31.01 17.91 12.66
C LYS A 6 -31.01 16.48 13.21
N THR A 7 -30.73 15.51 12.35
CA THR A 7 -30.45 14.13 12.75
C THR A 7 -29.39 14.16 13.85
N ALA A 8 -29.69 13.60 15.02
CA ALA A 8 -28.74 13.55 16.13
C ALA A 8 -27.48 12.80 15.68
N LYS A 9 -26.30 13.43 15.79
CA LYS A 9 -25.03 12.77 15.43
C LYS A 9 -24.84 11.54 16.31
N LYS A 10 -24.57 10.39 15.68
CA LYS A 10 -24.32 9.11 16.35
C LYS A 10 -23.20 9.27 17.37
N GLN A 11 -23.49 8.99 18.63
CA GLN A 11 -22.49 8.98 19.70
C GLN A 11 -21.85 7.60 19.78
N TYR A 12 -20.52 7.57 19.78
CA TYR A 12 -19.75 6.34 19.92
C TYR A 12 -19.17 6.24 21.32
N VAL A 13 -19.18 5.03 21.89
CA VAL A 13 -18.48 4.73 23.13
C VAL A 13 -17.05 4.31 22.77
N ILE A 14 -16.06 4.98 23.36
CA ILE A 14 -14.64 4.74 23.06
C ILE A 14 -13.86 4.33 24.31
N LYS A 15 -12.84 3.49 24.11
CA LYS A 15 -11.81 3.13 25.10
C LYS A 15 -10.43 3.54 24.55
N ALA A 16 -9.43 3.57 25.43
CA ALA A 16 -8.06 3.94 25.07
C ALA A 16 -7.52 3.18 23.84
N GLY A 17 -7.80 1.88 23.72
CA GLY A 17 -7.22 1.04 22.66
C GLY A 17 -5.74 0.78 22.87
N HIS A 18 -5.04 0.32 21.82
CA HIS A 18 -3.61 0.03 21.85
C HIS A 18 -2.95 0.18 20.47
N CYS A 19 -1.62 0.21 20.43
CA CYS A 19 -0.83 0.25 19.20
C CYS A 19 0.01 -1.03 18.95
N HIS A 20 -0.44 -2.19 19.43
CA HIS A 20 0.24 -3.48 19.16
C HIS A 20 0.25 -3.86 17.68
N THR A 21 -0.78 -3.44 16.95
CA THR A 21 -0.94 -3.60 15.50
C THR A 21 -1.38 -2.25 14.95
N LEU A 22 -0.79 -1.84 13.83
CA LEU A 22 -1.16 -0.60 13.15
C LEU A 22 -2.30 -0.83 12.15
N GLY A 23 -3.05 0.22 11.89
CA GLY A 23 -4.29 0.17 11.13
C GLY A 23 -5.49 -0.25 12.00
N PRO A 24 -6.59 -0.69 11.36
CA PRO A 24 -7.78 -1.17 12.04
C PRO A 24 -7.64 -2.65 12.39
N THR A 25 -8.05 -3.03 13.60
CA THR A 25 -8.10 -4.42 14.08
C THR A 25 -9.48 -4.69 14.65
N ILE A 26 -10.18 -5.68 14.11
CA ILE A 26 -11.47 -6.13 14.63
C ILE A 26 -11.22 -6.96 15.89
N GLU A 27 -11.92 -6.62 16.97
CA GLU A 27 -11.87 -7.29 18.27
C GLU A 27 -13.30 -7.60 18.76
N GLU A 28 -13.45 -8.42 19.80
CA GLU A 28 -14.74 -8.97 20.26
C GLU A 28 -15.85 -7.93 20.48
N ASP A 29 -15.54 -6.76 21.04
CA ASP A 29 -16.50 -5.69 21.38
C ASP A 29 -16.37 -4.43 20.50
N GLY A 30 -15.60 -4.46 19.39
CA GLY A 30 -15.47 -3.31 18.49
C GLY A 30 -14.25 -3.34 17.58
N VAL A 31 -13.80 -2.17 17.14
CA VAL A 31 -12.60 -2.04 16.31
C VAL A 31 -11.57 -1.15 17.02
N ASN A 32 -10.35 -1.65 17.15
CA ASN A 32 -9.19 -0.87 17.58
C ASN A 32 -8.52 -0.24 16.35
N PHE A 33 -8.22 1.05 16.42
CA PHE A 33 -7.48 1.77 15.38
C PHE A 33 -6.16 2.25 15.98
N ALA A 34 -5.06 2.12 15.23
CA ALA A 34 -3.78 2.71 15.61
C ALA A 34 -3.00 3.27 14.42
N VAL A 35 -2.41 4.45 14.58
CA VAL A 35 -1.67 5.13 13.51
C VAL A 35 -0.45 5.89 14.04
N TRP A 36 0.63 5.92 13.24
CA TRP A 36 1.79 6.77 13.49
C TRP A 36 1.47 8.23 13.16
N CYS A 37 1.56 9.14 14.13
CA CYS A 37 1.51 10.58 13.86
C CYS A 37 2.14 11.38 15.01
N PRO A 38 3.48 11.43 15.10
CA PRO A 38 4.17 12.18 16.17
C PRO A 38 3.92 13.69 16.05
N ALA A 39 3.64 14.17 14.84
CA ALA A 39 3.39 15.55 14.50
C ALA A 39 2.08 16.10 15.06
N ALA A 40 1.09 15.26 15.37
CA ALA A 40 -0.20 15.70 15.88
C ALA A 40 -0.14 15.99 17.39
N SER A 41 -0.79 17.07 17.84
CA SER A 41 -1.20 17.27 19.23
C SER A 41 -2.65 16.85 19.46
N ALA A 42 -3.45 16.81 18.39
CA ALA A 42 -4.77 16.20 18.36
C ALA A 42 -5.03 15.60 16.96
N ILE A 43 -5.69 14.46 16.90
CA ILE A 43 -6.06 13.78 15.66
C ILE A 43 -7.54 13.38 15.70
N ASP A 44 -8.21 13.45 14.55
CA ASP A 44 -9.58 13.01 14.39
C ASP A 44 -9.59 11.64 13.69
N LEU A 45 -10.35 10.69 14.23
CA LEU A 45 -10.84 9.52 13.50
C LEU A 45 -12.22 9.88 12.92
N LEU A 46 -12.38 9.78 11.60
CA LEU A 46 -13.63 10.05 10.89
C LEU A 46 -14.29 8.73 10.49
N LEU A 47 -15.57 8.58 10.79
CA LEU A 47 -16.38 7.41 10.45
C LEU A 47 -17.49 7.84 9.49
N PHE A 48 -17.47 7.31 8.27
CA PHE A 48 -18.37 7.66 7.19
C PHE A 48 -19.47 6.60 7.05
N ASP A 49 -20.71 7.02 6.85
CA ASP A 49 -21.81 6.08 6.61
C ASP A 49 -21.78 5.50 5.17
N TYR A 50 -21.24 6.27 4.22
CA TYR A 50 -21.08 5.88 2.81
C TYR A 50 -19.91 6.64 2.15
N PRO A 51 -19.41 6.22 0.96
CA PRO A 51 -18.21 6.79 0.36
C PRO A 51 -18.26 8.31 0.09
N GLU A 52 -19.41 8.86 -0.28
CA GLU A 52 -19.60 10.29 -0.55
C GLU A 52 -20.13 11.09 0.66
N ASP A 53 -20.12 10.53 1.87
CA ASP A 53 -20.65 11.19 3.07
C ASP A 53 -19.90 12.51 3.36
N PRO A 54 -20.59 13.67 3.30
CA PRO A 54 -19.98 14.97 3.55
C PRO A 54 -19.85 15.32 5.03
N ASP A 55 -20.57 14.65 5.93
CA ASP A 55 -20.61 14.96 7.37
C ASP A 55 -20.42 13.70 8.23
N PRO A 56 -19.23 13.07 8.17
CA PRO A 56 -18.93 11.88 8.96
C PRO A 56 -19.03 12.14 10.46
N ALA A 57 -19.21 11.07 11.23
CA ALA A 57 -18.99 11.13 12.66
C ALA A 57 -17.49 11.36 12.94
N VAL A 58 -17.19 12.23 13.90
CA VAL A 58 -15.81 12.63 14.23
C VAL A 58 -15.52 12.27 15.69
N ILE A 59 -14.50 11.45 15.90
CA ILE A 59 -13.96 11.13 17.22
C ILE A 59 -12.62 11.87 17.36
N THR A 60 -12.62 12.95 18.14
CA THR A 60 -11.40 13.73 18.39
C THR A 60 -10.59 13.13 19.53
N LEU A 61 -9.34 12.79 19.25
CA LEU A 61 -8.36 12.27 20.21
C LEU A 61 -7.37 13.40 20.53
N SER A 62 -7.41 13.90 21.76
CA SER A 62 -6.50 14.94 22.26
C SER A 62 -5.89 14.63 23.62
N SER A 63 -6.38 13.57 24.29
CA SER A 63 -5.88 13.15 25.60
C SER A 63 -4.72 12.15 25.48
N PRO A 64 -3.70 12.22 26.36
CA PRO A 64 -2.59 11.25 26.37
C PRO A 64 -3.01 9.79 26.49
N ILE A 65 -4.20 9.48 27.00
CA ILE A 65 -4.69 8.08 27.10
C ILE A 65 -4.87 7.40 25.72
N PHE A 66 -5.03 8.21 24.66
CA PHE A 66 -5.18 7.74 23.28
C PHE A 66 -3.86 7.77 22.50
N ARG A 67 -2.72 7.88 23.21
CA ARG A 67 -1.41 8.04 22.59
C ARG A 67 -0.32 7.33 23.38
N SER A 68 0.35 6.40 22.72
CA SER A 68 1.55 5.74 23.22
C SER A 68 2.78 6.28 22.48
N VAL A 69 3.44 7.28 23.08
CA VAL A 69 4.60 7.98 22.53
C VAL A 69 4.29 8.66 21.18
N TYR A 70 4.45 7.95 20.05
CA TYR A 70 4.25 8.48 18.69
C TYR A 70 2.98 7.96 18.02
N TYR A 71 2.38 6.91 18.59
CA TYR A 71 1.24 6.21 18.03
C TYR A 71 -0.05 6.70 18.68
N TRP A 72 -0.99 7.13 17.85
CA TRP A 72 -2.36 7.41 18.26
C TRP A 72 -3.16 6.13 18.17
N HIS A 73 -4.03 5.90 19.14
CA HIS A 73 -4.89 4.73 19.14
C HIS A 73 -6.21 4.99 19.85
N VAL A 74 -7.25 4.29 19.42
CA VAL A 74 -8.58 4.32 20.03
C VAL A 74 -9.31 3.02 19.72
N LYS A 75 -10.07 2.51 20.69
CA LYS A 75 -11.01 1.41 20.46
C LYS A 75 -12.43 1.95 20.46
N VAL A 76 -13.15 1.72 19.36
CA VAL A 76 -14.54 2.15 19.17
C VAL A 76 -15.46 0.96 19.37
N LEU A 77 -16.27 0.99 20.43
CA LEU A 77 -17.13 -0.13 20.81
C LEU A 77 -18.32 -0.27 19.86
N GLY A 78 -18.68 -1.51 19.55
CA GLY A 78 -19.81 -1.87 18.68
C GLY A 78 -19.58 -1.58 17.18
N LEU A 79 -18.43 -1.02 16.82
CA LEU A 79 -18.02 -0.86 15.42
C LEU A 79 -17.72 -2.23 14.82
N LYS A 80 -17.99 -2.41 13.53
CA LYS A 80 -17.85 -3.69 12.82
C LYS A 80 -16.99 -3.53 11.57
N LYS A 81 -16.73 -4.66 10.89
CA LYS A 81 -16.23 -4.67 9.50
C LYS A 81 -17.11 -3.81 8.59
N GLU A 82 -16.55 -3.43 7.45
CA GLU A 82 -17.13 -2.56 6.42
C GLU A 82 -17.34 -1.10 6.83
N GLN A 83 -16.92 -0.71 8.04
CA GLN A 83 -16.88 0.71 8.39
C GLN A 83 -15.85 1.45 7.54
N ILE A 84 -16.33 2.43 6.77
CA ILE A 84 -15.47 3.35 6.02
C ILE A 84 -14.94 4.41 6.99
N TYR A 85 -13.64 4.66 6.97
CA TYR A 85 -13.00 5.60 7.88
C TYR A 85 -11.83 6.33 7.24
N ALA A 86 -11.39 7.39 7.89
CA ALA A 86 -10.15 8.09 7.57
C ALA A 86 -9.60 8.76 8.82
N TRP A 87 -8.36 9.23 8.73
CA TRP A 87 -7.74 10.06 9.76
C TRP A 87 -7.67 11.51 9.30
N ARG A 88 -7.54 12.42 10.26
CA ARG A 88 -7.23 13.84 10.00
C ARG A 88 -6.40 14.41 11.12
N VAL A 89 -5.24 14.96 10.77
CA VAL A 89 -4.46 15.76 11.72
C VAL A 89 -5.26 17.03 12.01
N ARG A 90 -5.68 17.18 13.26
CA ARG A 90 -6.51 18.30 13.70
C ARG A 90 -5.65 19.47 14.13
N GLU A 91 -4.61 19.19 14.91
CA GLU A 91 -3.67 20.18 15.42
C GLU A 91 -2.27 19.58 15.42
N SER A 92 -1.26 20.37 15.09
CA SER A 92 0.14 19.95 15.14
C SER A 92 0.82 20.38 16.43
N VAL A 93 1.80 19.59 16.89
CA VAL A 93 2.70 19.99 17.97
C VAL A 93 3.52 21.22 17.54
N ARG A 94 3.83 22.10 18.49
CA ARG A 94 4.49 23.40 18.21
C ARG A 94 5.85 23.28 17.49
N THR A 95 6.53 22.15 17.63
CA THR A 95 7.84 21.87 17.03
C THR A 95 7.77 21.54 15.53
N TYR A 96 6.60 21.19 15.00
CA TYR A 96 6.40 20.81 13.59
C TYR A 96 5.97 22.02 12.75
N LYS A 97 6.80 23.06 12.77
CA LYS A 97 6.57 24.34 12.07
C LYS A 97 7.64 24.69 11.03
N SER A 98 8.74 23.94 10.97
CA SER A 98 9.76 24.15 9.93
C SER A 98 9.24 23.65 8.58
N ALA A 99 9.82 24.14 7.49
CA ALA A 99 9.48 23.67 6.15
C ALA A 99 9.63 22.14 6.00
N SER A 100 10.65 21.55 6.64
CA SER A 100 10.91 20.10 6.63
C SER A 100 9.98 19.27 7.52
N THR A 101 9.37 19.85 8.55
CA THR A 101 8.50 19.12 9.50
C THR A 101 7.02 19.51 9.39
N HIS A 102 6.68 20.46 8.52
CA HIS A 102 5.31 20.92 8.37
C HIS A 102 4.36 19.77 7.98
N VAL A 103 3.21 19.72 8.65
CA VAL A 103 2.09 18.82 8.35
C VAL A 103 0.85 19.62 7.97
N GLU A 104 0.12 19.10 6.98
CA GLU A 104 -1.11 19.75 6.52
C GLU A 104 -2.28 19.42 7.44
N ILE A 105 -2.77 20.45 8.13
CA ILE A 105 -3.93 20.34 9.01
C ILE A 105 -5.22 20.24 8.19
N GLY A 106 -6.16 19.42 8.66
CA GLY A 106 -7.51 19.37 8.10
C GLY A 106 -7.70 18.42 6.91
N LYS A 107 -6.64 17.78 6.43
CA LYS A 107 -6.69 16.80 5.33
C LYS A 107 -7.31 15.48 5.77
N ILE A 108 -8.07 14.87 4.85
CA ILE A 108 -8.55 13.50 5.00
C ILE A 108 -7.42 12.59 4.53
N LEU A 109 -6.97 11.72 5.43
CA LEU A 109 -5.83 10.85 5.23
C LEU A 109 -6.26 9.39 5.27
N LEU A 110 -5.83 8.64 4.26
CA LEU A 110 -5.85 7.19 4.24
C LEU A 110 -5.03 6.66 5.41
N ASP A 111 -5.39 5.48 5.89
CA ASP A 111 -4.55 4.77 6.85
C ASP A 111 -3.40 4.10 6.10
N PRO A 112 -2.12 4.32 6.48
CA PRO A 112 -0.98 3.66 5.84
C PRO A 112 -1.06 2.12 5.83
N TYR A 113 -1.83 1.54 6.76
CA TYR A 113 -2.07 0.10 6.91
C TYR A 113 -3.44 -0.36 6.36
N ALA A 114 -4.15 0.50 5.63
CA ALA A 114 -5.44 0.16 5.03
C ALA A 114 -5.32 -1.05 4.08
N LYS A 115 -6.20 -2.04 4.28
CA LYS A 115 -6.28 -3.25 3.43
C LYS A 115 -7.13 -3.05 2.18
N ARG A 116 -7.82 -1.90 2.11
CA ARG A 116 -8.56 -1.44 0.94
C ARG A 116 -8.76 0.07 0.99
N VAL A 117 -8.67 0.69 -0.18
CA VAL A 117 -9.05 2.08 -0.41
C VAL A 117 -10.42 2.13 -1.08
N ILE A 118 -11.25 3.06 -0.66
CA ILE A 118 -12.58 3.34 -1.23
C ILE A 118 -12.53 4.71 -1.89
N PHE A 119 -12.84 4.74 -3.18
CA PHE A 119 -12.89 5.98 -3.96
C PHE A 119 -14.35 6.43 -4.14
N PRO A 120 -14.71 7.65 -3.73
CA PRO A 120 -16.01 8.22 -4.09
C PRO A 120 -16.10 8.46 -5.60
N LYS A 121 -17.30 8.46 -6.17
CA LYS A 121 -17.51 8.74 -7.61
C LYS A 121 -16.91 10.08 -8.04
N GLY A 122 -16.92 11.06 -7.14
CA GLY A 122 -16.34 12.38 -7.33
C GLY A 122 -14.91 12.52 -6.82
N TYR A 123 -14.13 11.43 -6.78
CA TYR A 123 -12.75 11.44 -6.28
C TYR A 123 -11.93 12.57 -6.90
N LYS A 124 -11.27 13.34 -6.03
CA LYS A 124 -10.33 14.39 -6.42
C LYS A 124 -8.96 14.05 -5.84
N ARG A 125 -8.01 13.75 -6.73
CA ARG A 125 -6.61 13.53 -6.35
C ARG A 125 -6.02 14.73 -5.62
N PHE A 126 -6.22 15.93 -6.17
CA PHE A 126 -5.78 17.19 -5.57
C PHE A 126 -6.94 17.85 -4.82
N GLN A 127 -6.84 17.90 -3.50
CA GLN A 127 -7.81 18.58 -2.63
C GLN A 127 -7.16 19.79 -1.97
N ARG A 128 -7.98 20.77 -1.57
CA ARG A 128 -7.55 21.88 -0.70
C ARG A 128 -7.65 21.48 0.77
N GLY A 129 -7.04 22.25 1.68
CA GLY A 129 -6.89 21.90 3.10
C GLY A 129 -8.05 22.30 4.02
N SER A 130 -9.22 22.64 3.49
CA SER A 130 -10.39 23.02 4.31
C SER A 130 -11.03 21.79 4.94
N MET A 131 -11.27 21.85 6.26
CA MET A 131 -11.69 20.70 7.09
C MET A 131 -13.04 20.05 6.68
N SER A 132 -13.90 20.76 5.94
CA SER A 132 -15.24 20.30 5.57
C SER A 132 -15.45 20.07 4.07
N GLU A 133 -14.59 20.59 3.19
CA GLU A 133 -14.88 20.58 1.74
C GLU A 133 -14.45 19.28 1.04
N ASN A 134 -13.64 18.43 1.70
CA ASN A 134 -13.04 17.28 1.05
C ASN A 134 -13.58 15.91 1.47
N CYS A 135 -14.39 15.81 2.54
CA CYS A 135 -14.98 14.55 3.02
C CYS A 135 -15.63 13.74 1.90
N ALA A 136 -16.52 14.33 1.10
CA ALA A 136 -17.26 13.63 0.05
C ALA A 136 -16.42 13.24 -1.18
N SER A 137 -15.20 13.77 -1.34
CA SER A 137 -14.36 13.58 -2.54
C SER A 137 -12.98 12.96 -2.26
N ALA A 138 -12.65 12.71 -1.00
CA ALA A 138 -11.44 12.02 -0.62
C ALA A 138 -11.55 10.51 -0.71
N ALA A 139 -10.45 9.86 -1.09
CA ALA A 139 -10.28 8.43 -0.88
C ALA A 139 -10.29 8.13 0.63
N LYS A 140 -10.84 6.97 0.99
CA LYS A 140 -11.03 6.55 2.39
C LYS A 140 -10.52 5.13 2.61
N SER A 141 -10.20 4.81 3.84
CA SER A 141 -9.93 3.43 4.25
C SER A 141 -11.24 2.71 4.59
N ILE A 142 -11.19 1.39 4.65
CA ILE A 142 -12.31 0.57 5.16
C ILE A 142 -11.79 -0.54 6.06
N VAL A 143 -12.54 -0.83 7.13
CA VAL A 143 -12.25 -1.96 8.03
C VAL A 143 -12.68 -3.24 7.34
N LEU A 144 -11.77 -4.19 7.15
CA LEU A 144 -12.08 -5.51 6.57
C LEU A 144 -11.80 -6.62 7.58
N ASP A 145 -12.60 -7.68 7.52
CA ASP A 145 -12.31 -8.93 8.24
C ASP A 145 -11.65 -9.92 7.27
N LEU A 146 -10.37 -10.21 7.53
CA LEU A 146 -9.58 -11.07 6.65
C LEU A 146 -9.74 -12.56 6.96
N ASN A 147 -10.27 -12.89 8.15
CA ASN A 147 -10.35 -14.26 8.67
C ASN A 147 -11.51 -15.07 8.07
N GLU A 148 -12.42 -14.42 7.34
CA GLU A 148 -13.58 -15.09 6.73
C GLU A 148 -13.23 -15.85 5.44
N TYR A 149 -12.03 -15.64 4.89
CA TYR A 149 -11.60 -16.30 3.65
C TYR A 149 -11.06 -17.71 3.92
N ASP A 150 -11.65 -18.72 3.28
CA ASP A 150 -11.20 -20.10 3.39
C ASP A 150 -10.15 -20.44 2.31
N TRP A 151 -8.89 -20.56 2.72
CA TRP A 151 -7.80 -21.05 1.85
C TRP A 151 -7.91 -22.55 1.54
N GLY A 152 -8.71 -23.32 2.28
CA GLY A 152 -8.83 -24.76 2.12
C GLY A 152 -7.47 -25.46 2.29
N LEU A 153 -7.13 -26.33 1.34
CA LEU A 153 -5.85 -27.07 1.30
C LEU A 153 -4.77 -26.35 0.48
N ASP A 154 -4.83 -25.02 0.35
CA ASP A 154 -3.81 -24.27 -0.38
C ASP A 154 -2.42 -24.46 0.24
N THR A 155 -1.43 -24.70 -0.61
CA THR A 155 -0.02 -24.82 -0.23
C THR A 155 0.85 -24.18 -1.29
N SER A 156 1.83 -23.38 -0.87
CA SER A 156 2.82 -22.77 -1.75
C SER A 156 3.57 -23.85 -2.58
N PRO A 157 3.71 -23.70 -3.91
CA PRO A 157 4.40 -24.67 -4.77
C PRO A 157 5.89 -24.85 -4.46
N ARG A 158 6.57 -23.79 -4.02
CA ARG A 158 7.99 -23.78 -3.57
C ARG A 158 8.97 -24.41 -4.58
N HIS A 159 8.89 -24.02 -5.85
CA HIS A 159 9.87 -24.44 -6.85
C HIS A 159 11.27 -23.94 -6.46
N PRO A 160 12.32 -24.78 -6.56
CA PRO A 160 13.67 -24.31 -6.31
C PRO A 160 14.09 -23.30 -7.39
N LEU A 161 14.92 -22.31 -7.00
CA LEU A 161 15.31 -21.21 -7.90
C LEU A 161 15.94 -21.69 -9.21
N ASN A 162 16.72 -22.78 -9.19
CA ASN A 162 17.34 -23.37 -10.38
C ASN A 162 16.37 -24.11 -11.33
N LYS A 163 15.09 -24.22 -10.95
CA LYS A 163 14.00 -24.74 -11.78
C LYS A 163 12.95 -23.67 -12.07
N THR A 164 13.16 -22.44 -11.61
CA THR A 164 12.18 -21.36 -11.78
C THR A 164 12.28 -20.76 -13.17
N VAL A 165 11.14 -20.66 -13.86
CA VAL A 165 10.95 -19.89 -15.09
C VAL A 165 9.85 -18.86 -14.82
N ILE A 166 10.23 -17.58 -14.84
CA ILE A 166 9.35 -16.46 -14.50
C ILE A 166 8.65 -15.95 -15.75
N TYR A 167 7.34 -15.72 -15.66
CA TYR A 167 6.54 -15.07 -16.67
C TYR A 167 6.03 -13.71 -16.15
N GLU A 168 6.71 -12.63 -16.54
CA GLU A 168 6.27 -11.27 -16.23
C GLU A 168 4.98 -10.94 -16.99
N MET A 169 3.96 -10.45 -16.29
CA MET A 169 2.68 -10.11 -16.89
C MET A 169 1.94 -8.99 -16.18
N HIS A 170 1.07 -8.34 -16.94
CA HIS A 170 0.14 -7.35 -16.44
C HIS A 170 -1.25 -7.97 -16.28
N VAL A 171 -1.83 -7.93 -15.07
CA VAL A 171 -3.16 -8.53 -14.76
C VAL A 171 -4.22 -8.11 -15.78
N LYS A 172 -4.40 -6.79 -15.98
CA LYS A 172 -5.32 -6.26 -17.00
C LYS A 172 -4.96 -6.70 -18.42
N GLY A 173 -3.73 -6.43 -18.85
CA GLY A 173 -3.30 -6.67 -20.24
C GLY A 173 -3.40 -8.11 -20.69
N PHE A 174 -3.18 -9.05 -19.77
CA PHE A 174 -3.15 -10.48 -20.08
C PHE A 174 -4.47 -11.01 -20.63
N THR A 175 -5.61 -10.43 -20.22
CA THR A 175 -6.93 -10.93 -20.63
C THR A 175 -7.88 -9.88 -21.20
N ALA A 176 -7.55 -8.58 -21.18
CA ALA A 176 -8.45 -7.50 -21.60
C ALA A 176 -8.90 -7.54 -23.07
N HIS A 177 -8.11 -8.06 -24.00
CA HIS A 177 -8.49 -8.13 -25.41
C HIS A 177 -9.48 -9.30 -25.65
N PRO A 178 -10.55 -9.14 -26.46
CA PRO A 178 -11.52 -10.20 -26.74
C PRO A 178 -10.92 -11.53 -27.23
N SER A 179 -9.76 -11.49 -27.88
CA SER A 179 -9.06 -12.70 -28.33
C SER A 179 -8.53 -13.59 -27.20
N SER A 180 -8.55 -13.12 -25.94
CA SER A 180 -8.21 -13.95 -24.79
C SER A 180 -9.20 -15.10 -24.60
N GLY A 181 -10.43 -14.95 -25.12
CA GLY A 181 -11.55 -15.87 -24.92
C GLY A 181 -12.28 -15.70 -23.60
N VAL A 182 -11.82 -14.78 -22.75
CA VAL A 182 -12.40 -14.49 -21.43
C VAL A 182 -13.64 -13.61 -21.58
N SER A 183 -14.65 -13.89 -20.76
CA SER A 183 -15.92 -13.14 -20.76
C SER A 183 -15.72 -11.65 -20.44
N ALA A 184 -16.59 -10.81 -21.02
CA ALA A 184 -16.40 -9.36 -21.02
C ALA A 184 -16.49 -8.71 -19.61
N ASP A 185 -17.16 -9.37 -18.67
CA ASP A 185 -17.38 -8.94 -17.30
C ASP A 185 -16.19 -9.22 -16.37
N ILE A 186 -15.30 -10.15 -16.73
CA ILE A 186 -14.11 -10.50 -15.92
C ILE A 186 -12.79 -10.31 -16.67
N ARG A 187 -12.80 -9.98 -17.97
CA ARG A 187 -11.56 -9.74 -18.71
C ARG A 187 -10.77 -8.56 -18.09
N GLY A 188 -9.46 -8.74 -18.00
CA GLY A 188 -8.53 -7.80 -17.39
C GLY A 188 -8.62 -7.70 -15.86
N THR A 189 -9.12 -8.76 -15.20
CA THR A 189 -9.23 -8.85 -13.74
C THR A 189 -8.48 -10.08 -13.20
N TYR A 190 -8.32 -10.16 -11.87
CA TYR A 190 -7.77 -11.33 -11.18
C TYR A 190 -8.56 -12.59 -11.53
N LYS A 191 -9.91 -12.53 -11.55
CA LYS A 191 -10.75 -13.66 -11.97
C LYS A 191 -10.57 -14.03 -13.43
N GLY A 192 -10.41 -13.04 -14.32
CA GLY A 192 -10.12 -13.29 -15.73
C GLY A 192 -8.79 -14.02 -15.95
N LEU A 193 -7.77 -13.72 -15.13
CA LEU A 193 -6.48 -14.42 -15.18
C LEU A 193 -6.62 -15.91 -14.89
N ILE A 194 -7.50 -16.30 -13.95
CA ILE A 194 -7.76 -17.70 -13.60
C ILE A 194 -8.15 -18.53 -14.83
N GLU A 195 -8.97 -17.99 -15.74
CA GLU A 195 -9.40 -18.71 -16.96
C GLU A 195 -8.24 -18.99 -17.94
N LYS A 196 -7.11 -18.30 -17.78
CA LYS A 196 -5.92 -18.47 -18.63
C LYS A 196 -4.80 -19.28 -17.96
N ILE A 197 -5.01 -19.81 -16.75
CA ILE A 197 -4.05 -20.71 -16.10
C ILE A 197 -3.69 -21.93 -16.98
N PRO A 198 -4.62 -22.60 -17.70
CA PRO A 198 -4.25 -23.72 -18.57
C PRO A 198 -3.18 -23.38 -19.61
N TYR A 199 -3.21 -22.15 -20.15
CA TYR A 199 -2.18 -21.68 -21.08
C TYR A 199 -0.82 -21.53 -20.40
N LEU A 200 -0.77 -21.01 -19.16
CA LEU A 200 0.49 -20.86 -18.42
C LEU A 200 1.11 -22.23 -18.11
N VAL A 201 0.28 -23.21 -17.75
CA VAL A 201 0.71 -24.60 -17.54
C VAL A 201 1.24 -25.21 -18.84
N GLU A 202 0.55 -25.04 -19.96
CA GLU A 202 0.99 -25.51 -21.28
C GLU A 202 2.31 -24.85 -21.71
N LEU A 203 2.47 -23.55 -21.45
CA LEU A 203 3.70 -22.81 -21.74
C LEU A 203 4.89 -23.33 -20.93
N GLY A 204 4.65 -23.97 -19.78
CA GLY A 204 5.67 -24.60 -18.94
C GLY A 204 6.41 -23.62 -18.01
N VAL A 205 5.82 -22.45 -17.73
CA VAL A 205 6.36 -21.53 -16.73
C VAL A 205 6.06 -22.04 -15.33
N THR A 206 6.84 -21.62 -14.32
CA THR A 206 6.67 -22.10 -12.94
C THR A 206 6.24 -21.00 -11.98
N ALA A 207 6.44 -19.74 -12.37
CA ALA A 207 6.07 -18.58 -11.58
C ALA A 207 5.53 -17.48 -12.51
N VAL A 208 4.48 -16.79 -12.07
CA VAL A 208 4.06 -15.53 -12.68
C VAL A 208 4.60 -14.37 -11.85
N GLU A 209 5.18 -13.37 -12.51
CA GLU A 209 5.55 -12.09 -11.88
C GLU A 209 4.53 -11.05 -12.31
N LEU A 210 3.70 -10.61 -11.38
CA LEU A 210 2.66 -9.63 -11.66
C LEU A 210 3.28 -8.23 -11.55
N LEU A 211 3.10 -7.42 -12.60
CA LEU A 211 3.27 -5.96 -12.50
C LEU A 211 2.45 -5.40 -11.32
N PRO A 212 2.79 -4.21 -10.80
CA PRO A 212 2.29 -3.71 -9.52
C PRO A 212 0.79 -3.89 -9.30
N VAL A 213 0.47 -4.60 -8.21
CA VAL A 213 -0.91 -4.86 -7.76
C VAL A 213 -1.30 -4.11 -6.51
N TYR A 214 -0.39 -3.34 -5.90
CA TYR A 214 -0.73 -2.44 -4.81
C TYR A 214 -1.72 -1.39 -5.30
N GLN A 215 -2.63 -0.94 -4.46
CA GLN A 215 -3.56 0.10 -4.84
C GLN A 215 -2.77 1.37 -5.20
N PHE A 216 -2.82 1.74 -6.48
CA PHE A 216 -2.26 2.98 -7.02
C PHE A 216 -3.36 3.94 -7.47
N ASP A 217 -3.01 5.21 -7.68
CA ASP A 217 -3.90 6.22 -8.26
C ASP A 217 -3.85 6.14 -9.78
N THR A 218 -4.96 5.81 -10.44
CA THR A 218 -5.01 5.77 -11.91
C THR A 218 -4.85 7.14 -12.55
N GLU A 219 -5.11 8.22 -11.80
CA GLU A 219 -4.91 9.60 -12.24
C GLU A 219 -3.46 10.07 -12.07
N ASP A 220 -2.57 9.23 -11.54
CA ASP A 220 -1.13 9.50 -11.55
C ASP A 220 -0.47 9.19 -12.88
N ALA A 221 -0.81 10.02 -13.86
CA ALA A 221 -0.31 9.93 -15.22
C ALA A 221 -0.28 11.32 -15.88
N LEU A 222 0.32 11.37 -17.08
CA LEU A 222 0.28 12.55 -17.93
C LEU A 222 -1.18 12.96 -18.23
N PRO A 223 -1.44 14.27 -18.47
CA PRO A 223 -2.78 14.75 -18.79
C PRO A 223 -3.47 13.95 -19.91
N GLY A 224 -4.70 13.49 -19.64
CA GLY A 224 -5.49 12.69 -20.59
C GLY A 224 -5.08 11.22 -20.69
N LYS A 225 -4.12 10.76 -19.88
CA LYS A 225 -3.71 9.34 -19.76
C LYS A 225 -4.14 8.79 -18.39
N LYS A 226 -4.01 7.47 -18.23
CA LYS A 226 -4.19 6.76 -16.97
C LYS A 226 -2.93 5.97 -16.69
N ASN A 227 -2.60 5.81 -15.41
CA ASN A 227 -1.52 4.91 -15.01
C ASN A 227 -1.95 3.49 -15.35
N TYR A 228 -1.24 2.85 -16.28
CA TYR A 228 -1.52 1.49 -16.70
C TYR A 228 -0.75 0.51 -15.81
N TRP A 229 0.59 0.66 -15.75
CA TRP A 229 1.46 -0.28 -15.05
C TRP A 229 1.28 -0.32 -13.53
N GLY A 230 0.99 0.82 -12.90
CA GLY A 230 0.73 0.88 -11.46
C GLY A 230 1.96 1.11 -10.56
N TYR A 231 3.14 1.43 -11.12
CA TYR A 231 4.33 1.86 -10.36
C TYR A 231 4.14 3.26 -9.74
N SER A 232 3.12 3.43 -8.89
CA SER A 232 2.88 4.65 -8.12
C SER A 232 1.90 4.38 -6.96
N PRO A 233 2.30 3.56 -5.97
CA PRO A 233 1.40 3.06 -4.93
C PRO A 233 0.84 4.18 -4.04
N MET A 234 -0.44 4.05 -3.68
CA MET A 234 -1.12 4.84 -2.66
C MET A 234 -1.20 4.11 -1.32
N ALA A 235 -1.38 2.78 -1.36
CA ALA A 235 -1.52 1.92 -0.18
C ALA A 235 -0.81 0.58 -0.39
N PHE A 236 0.11 0.25 0.52
CA PHE A 236 0.99 -0.93 0.37
C PHE A 236 0.32 -2.26 0.71
N PHE A 237 -0.79 -2.25 1.44
CA PHE A 237 -1.47 -3.46 1.92
C PHE A 237 -2.79 -3.75 1.19
N ALA A 238 -3.13 -2.97 0.17
CA ALA A 238 -4.39 -3.08 -0.54
C ALA A 238 -4.13 -3.56 -1.98
N PRO A 239 -4.80 -4.63 -2.46
CA PRO A 239 -4.81 -4.95 -3.88
C PRO A 239 -5.57 -3.88 -4.68
N HIS A 240 -5.13 -3.63 -5.90
CA HIS A 240 -5.70 -2.62 -6.77
C HIS A 240 -7.13 -2.97 -7.20
N GLU A 241 -8.10 -2.16 -6.80
CA GLU A 241 -9.52 -2.44 -7.05
C GLU A 241 -9.89 -2.47 -8.55
N GLY A 242 -9.11 -1.78 -9.39
CA GLY A 242 -9.30 -1.75 -10.84
C GLY A 242 -9.06 -3.11 -11.52
N TYR A 243 -8.42 -4.04 -10.81
CA TYR A 243 -8.18 -5.41 -11.28
C TYR A 243 -9.18 -6.42 -10.72
N SER A 244 -10.24 -5.99 -10.03
CA SER A 244 -11.29 -6.88 -9.54
C SER A 244 -12.59 -6.69 -10.31
N SER A 245 -13.21 -7.80 -10.69
CA SER A 245 -14.56 -7.84 -11.24
C SER A 245 -15.63 -7.69 -10.14
N ASP A 246 -15.37 -8.19 -8.93
CA ASP A 246 -16.26 -8.02 -7.78
C ASP A 246 -16.16 -6.60 -7.18
N LYS A 247 -17.33 -5.95 -7.03
CA LYS A 247 -17.46 -4.59 -6.51
C LYS A 247 -17.85 -4.53 -5.03
N SER A 248 -18.07 -5.68 -4.38
CA SER A 248 -18.25 -5.78 -2.93
C SER A 248 -17.04 -5.22 -2.17
N TYR A 249 -17.15 -4.93 -0.87
CA TYR A 249 -16.04 -4.44 -0.04
C TYR A 249 -14.89 -5.45 0.16
N MET A 250 -15.14 -6.73 -0.04
CA MET A 250 -14.10 -7.77 -0.03
C MET A 250 -13.64 -8.18 -1.44
N GLY A 251 -14.30 -7.71 -2.51
CA GLY A 251 -14.04 -8.17 -3.89
C GLY A 251 -12.57 -8.21 -4.30
N PRO A 252 -11.83 -7.08 -4.28
CA PRO A 252 -10.42 -7.05 -4.66
C PRO A 252 -9.53 -7.98 -3.85
N ILE A 253 -9.78 -8.13 -2.54
CA ILE A 253 -8.94 -8.97 -1.69
C ILE A 253 -9.25 -10.45 -1.90
N ASN A 254 -10.54 -10.82 -1.95
CA ASN A 254 -10.95 -12.21 -2.14
C ASN A 254 -10.67 -12.69 -3.56
N GLU A 255 -10.94 -11.88 -4.58
CA GLU A 255 -10.68 -12.26 -5.97
C GLU A 255 -9.18 -12.40 -6.26
N PHE A 256 -8.34 -11.60 -5.59
CA PHE A 256 -6.90 -11.80 -5.60
C PHE A 256 -6.50 -13.12 -4.94
N ARG A 257 -7.04 -13.43 -3.74
CA ARG A 257 -6.77 -14.69 -3.05
C ARG A 257 -7.26 -15.91 -3.85
N ASP A 258 -8.40 -15.79 -4.54
CA ASP A 258 -8.92 -16.83 -5.43
C ASP A 258 -7.95 -17.08 -6.59
N MET A 259 -7.38 -16.03 -7.16
CA MET A 259 -6.37 -16.12 -8.21
C MET A 259 -5.10 -16.83 -7.72
N VAL A 260 -4.56 -16.43 -6.57
CA VAL A 260 -3.38 -17.07 -5.96
C VAL A 260 -3.66 -18.56 -5.71
N LYS A 261 -4.79 -18.88 -5.06
CA LYS A 261 -5.23 -20.25 -4.77
C LYS A 261 -5.37 -21.09 -6.04
N ALA A 262 -5.88 -20.51 -7.13
CA ALA A 262 -6.00 -21.18 -8.41
C ALA A 262 -4.63 -21.44 -9.07
N LEU A 263 -3.71 -20.48 -9.01
CA LEU A 263 -2.33 -20.63 -9.50
C LEU A 263 -1.59 -21.73 -8.73
N HIS A 264 -1.65 -21.71 -7.40
CA HIS A 264 -1.03 -22.72 -6.53
C HIS A 264 -1.52 -24.14 -6.82
N ARG A 265 -2.84 -24.32 -7.00
CA ARG A 265 -3.43 -25.61 -7.37
C ARG A 265 -2.90 -26.17 -8.70
N ASN A 266 -2.38 -25.31 -9.57
CA ASN A 266 -1.77 -25.67 -10.83
C ASN A 266 -0.23 -25.64 -10.77
N GLY A 267 0.34 -25.57 -9.57
CA GLY A 267 1.78 -25.56 -9.34
C GLY A 267 2.47 -24.29 -9.84
N LEU A 268 1.77 -23.16 -9.92
CA LEU A 268 2.34 -21.87 -10.33
C LEU A 268 2.53 -20.97 -9.12
N GLU A 269 3.74 -20.48 -8.94
CA GLU A 269 4.06 -19.49 -7.89
C GLU A 269 3.64 -18.09 -8.31
N VAL A 270 3.38 -17.22 -7.32
CA VAL A 270 3.05 -15.82 -7.54
C VAL A 270 4.13 -14.91 -6.95
N ILE A 271 4.78 -14.14 -7.82
CA ILE A 271 5.75 -13.10 -7.47
C ILE A 271 5.10 -11.75 -7.71
N LEU A 272 5.21 -10.83 -6.76
CA LEU A 272 4.72 -9.46 -6.93
C LEU A 272 5.85 -8.52 -7.26
N ASP A 273 5.67 -7.70 -8.30
CA ASP A 273 6.46 -6.50 -8.48
C ASP A 273 6.02 -5.45 -7.45
N VAL A 274 6.93 -5.04 -6.57
CA VAL A 274 6.67 -4.19 -5.41
C VAL A 274 7.44 -2.89 -5.49
N VAL A 275 6.72 -1.79 -5.27
CA VAL A 275 7.26 -0.44 -5.22
C VAL A 275 7.23 0.02 -3.78
N TYR A 276 8.40 0.09 -3.14
CA TYR A 276 8.58 0.70 -1.82
C TYR A 276 9.47 1.94 -1.85
N ASN A 277 9.97 2.30 -3.04
CA ASN A 277 10.95 3.36 -3.19
C ASN A 277 10.32 4.76 -3.32
N HIS A 278 9.06 4.86 -3.74
CA HIS A 278 8.30 6.12 -3.84
C HIS A 278 6.78 5.89 -3.67
N THR A 279 5.99 6.97 -3.67
CA THR A 279 4.52 6.94 -3.59
C THR A 279 3.86 7.88 -4.62
N SER A 280 2.56 7.73 -4.87
CA SER A 280 1.78 8.66 -5.73
C SER A 280 1.49 10.02 -5.09
N GLU A 281 2.04 10.32 -3.91
CA GLU A 281 1.97 11.68 -3.33
C GLU A 281 2.93 12.66 -3.99
N GLY A 282 3.87 12.21 -4.83
CA GLY A 282 4.81 13.08 -5.56
C GLY A 282 5.64 13.99 -4.64
N ASP A 283 6.11 15.11 -5.19
CA ASP A 283 6.95 16.09 -4.50
C ASP A 283 6.14 17.10 -3.65
N GLN A 284 6.70 18.28 -3.36
CA GLN A 284 5.99 19.36 -2.65
C GLN A 284 4.71 19.86 -3.34
N ASN A 285 4.57 19.66 -4.65
CA ASN A 285 3.40 20.06 -5.43
C ASN A 285 2.41 18.89 -5.66
N GLY A 286 2.81 17.67 -5.32
CA GLY A 286 1.96 16.50 -5.40
C GLY A 286 0.85 16.49 -4.33
N PRO A 287 -0.13 15.59 -4.43
CA PRO A 287 -1.25 15.55 -3.52
C PRO A 287 -0.84 15.14 -2.10
N THR A 288 -1.77 15.34 -1.16
CA THR A 288 -1.62 14.98 0.26
C THR A 288 -2.86 14.20 0.67
N TYR A 289 -2.71 12.89 0.81
CA TYR A 289 -3.81 11.98 1.16
C TYR A 289 -3.36 10.84 2.09
N CYS A 290 -2.09 10.69 2.45
CA CYS A 290 -1.60 9.66 3.35
C CYS A 290 -0.32 10.12 4.08
N PHE A 291 0.83 9.54 3.76
CA PHE A 291 2.12 9.67 4.46
C PHE A 291 2.56 11.12 4.67
N LYS A 292 2.44 11.95 3.63
CA LYS A 292 2.80 13.38 3.64
C LYS A 292 2.01 14.14 4.70
N GLY A 293 0.74 13.80 4.85
CA GLY A 293 -0.16 14.44 5.81
C GLY A 293 0.10 14.04 7.26
N PHE A 294 0.60 12.83 7.51
CA PHE A 294 0.94 12.38 8.86
C PHE A 294 2.29 12.88 9.32
N ASP A 295 3.33 12.67 8.52
CA ASP A 295 4.72 12.90 8.93
C ASP A 295 5.71 12.80 7.75
N LYS A 296 5.66 13.77 6.83
CA LYS A 296 6.50 13.74 5.62
C LYS A 296 8.00 13.57 5.91
N LYS A 297 8.50 14.06 7.05
CA LYS A 297 9.92 14.00 7.40
C LYS A 297 10.39 12.57 7.66
N ASN A 298 9.58 11.77 8.36
CA ASN A 298 9.97 10.39 8.66
C ASN A 298 9.60 9.45 7.51
N TYR A 299 8.54 9.74 6.75
CA TYR A 299 8.14 8.90 5.61
C TYR A 299 9.01 9.11 4.37
N TYR A 300 9.50 10.33 4.11
CA TYR A 300 10.24 10.65 2.89
C TYR A 300 11.64 11.19 3.20
N ILE A 301 12.55 11.07 2.25
CA ILE A 301 13.85 11.76 2.30
C ILE A 301 13.60 13.24 2.03
N ILE A 302 13.76 14.08 3.05
CA ILE A 302 13.47 15.52 3.01
C ILE A 302 14.72 16.31 3.37
N ASP A 303 15.06 17.31 2.55
CA ASP A 303 16.16 18.21 2.84
C ASP A 303 15.83 19.21 3.97
N LYS A 304 16.84 19.96 4.43
CA LYS A 304 16.67 20.97 5.49
C LYS A 304 15.66 22.08 5.15
N ASN A 305 15.42 22.33 3.86
CA ASN A 305 14.51 23.36 3.36
C ASN A 305 13.09 22.82 3.12
N GLY A 306 12.86 21.52 3.29
CA GLY A 306 11.58 20.86 3.10
C GLY A 306 11.30 20.35 1.68
N TYR A 307 12.33 20.30 0.81
CA TYR A 307 12.24 19.70 -0.52
C TYR A 307 12.44 18.19 -0.46
N TYR A 308 11.81 17.48 -1.39
CA TYR A 308 11.88 16.02 -1.49
C TYR A 308 13.14 15.60 -2.25
N GLY A 309 13.91 14.68 -1.66
CA GLY A 309 14.92 13.93 -2.39
C GLY A 309 14.25 13.03 -3.42
N ASN A 310 14.70 13.08 -4.67
CA ASN A 310 14.07 12.37 -5.79
C ASN A 310 15.06 11.41 -6.48
N TYR A 311 15.34 10.30 -5.82
CA TYR A 311 16.22 9.23 -6.33
C TYR A 311 15.45 8.18 -7.16
N SER A 312 14.11 8.20 -7.08
CA SER A 312 13.21 7.37 -7.91
C SER A 312 12.94 7.97 -9.29
N GLY A 313 13.07 9.29 -9.44
CA GLY A 313 12.59 10.02 -10.62
C GLY A 313 11.08 10.34 -10.56
N CYS A 314 10.37 9.91 -9.52
CA CYS A 314 8.92 10.04 -9.38
C CYS A 314 8.47 11.20 -8.47
N GLY A 315 9.41 12.06 -8.07
CA GLY A 315 9.16 13.29 -7.29
C GLY A 315 9.42 13.15 -5.80
N ASN A 316 9.36 11.94 -5.25
CA ASN A 316 9.74 11.65 -3.87
C ASN A 316 10.54 10.34 -3.75
N THR A 317 11.15 10.16 -2.59
CA THR A 317 11.81 8.92 -2.19
C THR A 317 11.35 8.56 -0.80
N LEU A 318 10.81 7.36 -0.61
CA LEU A 318 10.43 6.86 0.70
C LEU A 318 11.70 6.62 1.54
N ASN A 319 11.71 7.06 2.79
CA ASN A 319 12.88 6.93 3.66
C ASN A 319 12.93 5.52 4.26
N GLY A 320 13.39 4.55 3.45
CA GLY A 320 13.44 3.15 3.81
C GLY A 320 14.25 2.87 5.08
N THR A 321 15.25 3.69 5.42
CA THR A 321 16.12 3.47 6.60
C THR A 321 15.49 3.94 7.91
N ASN A 322 14.47 4.81 7.86
CA ASN A 322 13.72 5.22 9.04
C ASN A 322 12.95 4.02 9.61
N SER A 323 13.03 3.81 10.93
CA SER A 323 12.46 2.62 11.57
C SER A 323 10.95 2.42 11.32
N VAL A 324 10.17 3.50 11.22
CA VAL A 324 8.71 3.42 11.01
C VAL A 324 8.40 2.93 9.60
N VAL A 325 9.11 3.47 8.61
CA VAL A 325 8.98 3.09 7.21
C VAL A 325 9.52 1.68 7.00
N ARG A 326 10.68 1.37 7.58
CA ARG A 326 11.28 0.03 7.54
C ARG A 326 10.31 -1.03 8.06
N ASN A 327 9.75 -0.82 9.26
CA ASN A 327 8.78 -1.73 9.85
C ASN A 327 7.53 -1.87 8.97
N MET A 328 7.03 -0.77 8.40
CA MET A 328 5.89 -0.81 7.48
C MET A 328 6.16 -1.62 6.20
N ILE A 329 7.35 -1.50 5.62
CA ILE A 329 7.77 -2.30 4.46
C ILE A 329 7.78 -3.79 4.85
N ILE A 330 8.39 -4.13 5.99
CA ILE A 330 8.44 -5.52 6.49
C ILE A 330 7.04 -6.06 6.76
N ASP A 331 6.20 -5.30 7.47
CA ASP A 331 4.83 -5.68 7.78
C ASP A 331 4.00 -5.87 6.51
N SER A 332 4.22 -5.05 5.49
CA SER A 332 3.57 -5.20 4.19
C SER A 332 4.01 -6.46 3.47
N LEU A 333 5.31 -6.74 3.37
CA LEU A 333 5.83 -7.98 2.78
C LEU A 333 5.28 -9.22 3.51
N VAL A 334 5.27 -9.18 4.83
CA VAL A 334 4.72 -10.24 5.67
C VAL A 334 3.22 -10.40 5.46
N PHE A 335 2.46 -9.31 5.37
CA PHE A 335 1.04 -9.35 5.04
C PHE A 335 0.81 -10.05 3.69
N TRP A 336 1.52 -9.65 2.64
CA TRP A 336 1.40 -10.30 1.33
C TRP A 336 1.81 -11.77 1.38
N LYS A 337 2.81 -12.14 2.19
CA LYS A 337 3.21 -13.54 2.37
C LYS A 337 2.13 -14.35 3.09
N GLU A 338 1.72 -13.91 4.28
CA GLU A 338 0.93 -14.73 5.19
C GLU A 338 -0.57 -14.61 4.96
N GLU A 339 -1.08 -13.43 4.61
CA GLU A 339 -2.51 -13.19 4.40
C GLU A 339 -2.92 -13.37 2.93
N MET A 340 -1.97 -13.23 2.01
CA MET A 340 -2.22 -13.28 0.56
C MET A 340 -1.46 -14.41 -0.14
N HIS A 341 -0.71 -15.22 0.61
CA HIS A 341 0.01 -16.42 0.18
C HIS A 341 1.05 -16.20 -0.93
N ILE A 342 1.62 -14.99 -1.04
CA ILE A 342 2.63 -14.68 -2.07
C ILE A 342 3.92 -15.48 -1.89
N ASP A 343 4.52 -15.91 -3.00
CA ASP A 343 5.73 -16.73 -3.01
C ASP A 343 7.01 -15.93 -3.17
N GLY A 344 6.92 -14.70 -3.68
CA GLY A 344 8.08 -13.84 -3.84
C GLY A 344 7.78 -12.40 -4.19
N PHE A 345 8.83 -11.60 -4.21
CA PHE A 345 8.77 -10.17 -4.47
C PHE A 345 9.91 -9.77 -5.39
N ARG A 346 9.59 -9.02 -6.45
CA ARG A 346 10.54 -8.29 -7.28
C ARG A 346 10.47 -6.82 -6.89
N PHE A 347 11.57 -6.26 -6.38
CA PHE A 347 11.64 -4.91 -5.88
C PHE A 347 12.06 -3.95 -6.99
N ASP A 348 11.15 -3.05 -7.34
CA ASP A 348 11.40 -1.90 -8.20
C ASP A 348 12.41 -0.94 -7.56
N LEU A 349 13.40 -0.50 -8.34
CA LEU A 349 14.49 0.39 -7.93
C LEU A 349 15.03 0.06 -6.53
N ALA A 350 15.35 -1.21 -6.28
CA ALA A 350 15.67 -1.74 -4.95
C ALA A 350 16.83 -1.00 -4.27
N SER A 351 17.77 -0.48 -5.05
CA SER A 351 18.93 0.29 -4.56
C SER A 351 18.55 1.54 -3.76
N ILE A 352 17.34 2.09 -3.95
CA ILE A 352 16.86 3.22 -3.14
C ILE A 352 16.76 2.85 -1.66
N LEU A 353 16.40 1.60 -1.35
CA LEU A 353 16.35 1.13 0.02
C LEU A 353 17.74 1.09 0.66
N ALA A 354 18.81 1.28 -0.12
CA ALA A 354 20.16 1.48 0.37
C ALA A 354 20.57 2.95 0.56
N ARG A 355 19.64 3.91 0.52
CA ARG A 355 19.93 5.32 0.84
C ARG A 355 19.46 5.70 2.25
N ASP A 356 20.30 6.43 2.97
CA ASP A 356 19.98 6.95 4.30
C ASP A 356 19.04 8.17 4.26
N GLU A 357 18.74 8.75 5.43
CA GLU A 357 17.84 9.91 5.56
C GLU A 357 18.35 11.18 4.85
N SER A 358 19.63 11.21 4.47
CA SER A 358 20.25 12.28 3.67
C SER A 358 20.33 11.95 2.18
N GLY A 359 19.88 10.75 1.78
CA GLY A 359 19.95 10.22 0.44
C GLY A 359 21.31 9.64 0.06
N THR A 360 22.22 9.50 1.03
CA THR A 360 23.55 8.95 0.83
C THR A 360 23.47 7.42 0.78
N PRO A 361 24.06 6.76 -0.23
CA PRO A 361 24.13 5.31 -0.26
C PRO A 361 24.88 4.77 0.96
N VAL A 362 24.30 3.78 1.62
CA VAL A 362 24.90 3.07 2.75
C VAL A 362 25.14 1.62 2.38
N HIS A 363 26.34 1.15 2.67
CA HIS A 363 26.63 -0.28 2.64
C HIS A 363 25.84 -0.98 3.75
N ASN A 364 25.27 -2.16 3.49
CA ASN A 364 24.47 -2.91 4.47
C ASN A 364 23.27 -2.13 5.02
N SER A 365 22.39 -1.66 4.13
CA SER A 365 21.15 -1.02 4.57
C SER A 365 20.37 -1.89 5.55
N PRO A 366 19.95 -1.35 6.71
CA PRO A 366 19.14 -2.07 7.68
C PRO A 366 17.90 -2.68 7.05
N THR A 367 17.27 -1.98 6.11
CA THR A 367 16.02 -2.43 5.47
C THR A 367 16.25 -3.64 4.58
N LEU A 368 17.31 -3.63 3.77
CA LEU A 368 17.65 -4.76 2.92
C LEU A 368 18.08 -5.99 3.74
N LEU A 369 18.82 -5.77 4.83
CA LEU A 369 19.23 -6.83 5.76
C LEU A 369 18.06 -7.39 6.58
N ASP A 370 17.15 -6.53 7.04
CA ASP A 370 15.94 -6.95 7.74
C ASP A 370 15.08 -7.81 6.81
N ILE A 371 14.95 -7.46 5.52
CA ILE A 371 14.25 -8.31 4.52
C ILE A 371 14.97 -9.65 4.30
N ASP A 372 16.30 -9.64 4.14
CA ASP A 372 17.11 -10.84 3.87
C ASP A 372 17.03 -11.84 5.03
N SER A 373 17.10 -11.34 6.27
CA SER A 373 17.19 -12.14 7.50
C SER A 373 15.86 -12.40 8.20
N ASN A 374 14.73 -11.86 7.70
CA ASN A 374 13.43 -12.05 8.35
C ASN A 374 12.95 -13.51 8.24
N PRO A 375 12.71 -14.22 9.36
CA PRO A 375 12.30 -15.62 9.33
C PRO A 375 10.92 -15.83 8.70
N ARG A 376 10.00 -14.86 8.80
CA ARG A 376 8.66 -14.93 8.19
C ARG A 376 8.71 -14.80 6.67
N LEU A 377 9.80 -14.22 6.16
CA LEU A 377 10.05 -14.12 4.73
C LEU A 377 11.02 -15.20 4.24
N ALA A 378 11.63 -16.03 5.09
CA ALA A 378 12.77 -16.89 4.71
C ALA A 378 12.55 -17.73 3.43
N GLU A 379 11.32 -18.19 3.21
CA GLU A 379 10.93 -19.06 2.09
C GLU A 379 10.53 -18.31 0.81
N THR A 380 10.46 -16.97 0.85
CA THR A 380 10.06 -16.17 -0.31
C THR A 380 11.21 -15.97 -1.29
N LYS A 381 10.92 -15.90 -2.59
CA LYS A 381 11.89 -15.42 -3.58
C LYS A 381 12.01 -13.89 -3.47
N ILE A 382 13.23 -13.37 -3.39
CA ILE A 382 13.49 -11.93 -3.27
C ILE A 382 14.38 -11.51 -4.44
N ILE A 383 13.83 -10.69 -5.33
CA ILE A 383 14.46 -10.25 -6.58
C ILE A 383 14.57 -8.72 -6.54
N ALA A 384 15.69 -8.15 -6.97
CA ALA A 384 15.93 -6.72 -7.03
C ALA A 384 16.12 -6.24 -8.46
N GLU A 385 15.63 -5.04 -8.74
CA GLU A 385 16.22 -4.15 -9.72
C GLU A 385 17.40 -3.40 -9.04
N PRO A 386 18.66 -3.77 -9.34
CA PRO A 386 19.81 -3.34 -8.53
C PRO A 386 20.35 -1.97 -8.97
N TRP A 387 19.46 -1.01 -9.28
CA TRP A 387 19.83 0.37 -9.59
C TRP A 387 18.71 1.35 -9.20
N ASP A 388 19.03 2.64 -9.22
CA ASP A 388 18.04 3.71 -9.09
C ASP A 388 18.21 4.84 -10.12
N ALA A 389 17.21 5.72 -10.20
CA ALA A 389 17.24 6.86 -11.12
C ALA A 389 18.17 7.99 -10.65
N GLY A 390 18.63 7.95 -9.40
CA GLY A 390 19.64 8.84 -8.83
C GLY A 390 21.09 8.47 -9.19
N GLY A 391 21.29 7.47 -10.05
CA GLY A 391 22.59 7.04 -10.55
C GLY A 391 23.32 6.00 -9.67
N LEU A 392 22.66 5.45 -8.65
CA LEU A 392 23.23 4.35 -7.86
C LEU A 392 23.04 3.04 -8.62
N TYR A 393 24.14 2.34 -8.85
CA TYR A 393 24.16 1.04 -9.53
C TYR A 393 24.84 0.01 -8.63
N GLN A 394 24.12 -1.06 -8.29
CA GLN A 394 24.49 -2.06 -7.27
C GLN A 394 24.42 -3.50 -7.80
N LEU A 395 24.50 -3.72 -9.11
CA LEU A 395 24.56 -5.08 -9.65
C LEU A 395 25.70 -5.87 -8.98
N GLY A 396 25.38 -7.04 -8.44
CA GLY A 396 26.25 -7.92 -7.66
C GLY A 396 26.53 -7.46 -6.22
N ASN A 397 25.91 -6.36 -5.77
CA ASN A 397 26.23 -5.67 -4.52
C ASN A 397 24.98 -5.31 -3.69
N ILE A 398 23.81 -5.88 -4.01
CA ILE A 398 22.65 -5.81 -3.09
C ILE A 398 22.97 -6.60 -1.82
N ALA A 399 22.40 -6.18 -0.68
CA ALA A 399 22.72 -6.76 0.62
C ALA A 399 22.33 -8.24 0.74
N GLY A 400 22.99 -8.97 1.63
CA GLY A 400 22.59 -10.33 2.00
C GLY A 400 22.92 -11.39 0.95
N SER A 401 22.34 -12.59 1.11
CA SER A 401 22.62 -13.76 0.24
C SER A 401 21.38 -14.29 -0.47
N LYS A 402 20.19 -13.86 -0.02
CA LYS A 402 18.91 -14.30 -0.53
C LYS A 402 18.50 -13.57 -1.81
N TRP A 403 18.94 -12.32 -1.93
CA TRP A 403 18.61 -11.46 -3.06
C TRP A 403 19.10 -12.05 -4.38
N ARG A 404 18.23 -12.02 -5.39
CA ARG A 404 18.55 -12.22 -6.80
C ARG A 404 18.35 -10.91 -7.52
N GLU A 405 18.96 -10.76 -8.68
CA GLU A 405 19.04 -9.45 -9.32
C GLU A 405 18.69 -9.57 -10.79
N TRP A 406 17.92 -8.61 -11.29
CA TRP A 406 17.76 -8.42 -12.73
C TRP A 406 19.12 -8.07 -13.35
N ASN A 407 19.62 -8.96 -14.20
CA ASN A 407 20.90 -8.77 -14.85
C ASN A 407 20.75 -7.91 -16.11
N GLY A 408 20.83 -6.59 -15.91
CA GLY A 408 20.81 -5.62 -17.02
C GLY A 408 21.96 -5.80 -18.01
N GLN A 409 23.14 -6.26 -17.56
CA GLN A 409 24.28 -6.52 -18.43
C GLN A 409 24.01 -7.69 -19.38
N PHE A 410 23.49 -8.81 -18.87
CA PHE A 410 23.08 -9.94 -19.70
C PHE A 410 22.09 -9.53 -20.80
N ARG A 411 21.07 -8.73 -20.44
CA ARG A 411 20.09 -8.21 -21.41
C ARG A 411 20.78 -7.42 -22.52
N ASP A 412 21.71 -6.54 -22.16
CA ASP A 412 22.38 -5.65 -23.11
C ASP A 412 23.36 -6.43 -24.00
N ASP A 413 24.18 -7.31 -23.41
CA ASP A 413 25.14 -8.16 -24.12
C ASP A 413 24.49 -9.11 -25.12
N VAL A 414 23.33 -9.69 -24.79
CA VAL A 414 22.60 -10.59 -25.71
C VAL A 414 21.91 -9.83 -26.85
N ARG A 415 21.61 -8.54 -26.65
CA ARG A 415 20.94 -7.70 -27.65
C ARG A 415 21.89 -7.00 -28.62
N SER A 416 23.10 -6.64 -28.14
CA SER A 416 24.15 -6.00 -28.94
C SER A 416 24.76 -6.97 -29.95
#